data_AF-A0A7J6U1G9-F1
#
_entry.id   AF-A0A7J6U1G9-F1
#
_cell.length_a   1.000
_cell.length_b   1.000
_cell.length_c   1.000
_cell.angle_alpha   90.00
_cell.angle_beta   90.00
_cell.angle_gamma   90.00
#
_symmetry.space_group_name_H-M   'P 1'
#
loop_
_entity.id
_entity.type
_entity.pdbx_description
1 polymer ?
#
loop_
_entity_poly.entity_id
_entity_poly.type
_entity_poly.pdbx_seq_one_letter_code
_entity_poly.pdbx_strand_id
1 'polypeptide(L)'
;KFISTSRGVLERGIPVLQGDALWSCTTFETNIPYPLRFMIDNDIGGGSWVELPAGAYTPRTDSERVSTCQIEVDVPDYRQIIGHMAEGDWMALAPLRSLSFDIECVSEHGKGFPTPDVAPVIQIAAVMQEG
;
A
#
# COMPACT_ATOMS: atom_id res chain seq x y z
N LYS A 1 4.63 6.21 -12.78
CA LYS A 1 4.24 7.63 -13.04
C LYS A 1 3.90 7.91 -14.51
N PHE A 2 4.63 7.38 -15.50
CA PHE A 2 4.44 7.73 -16.91
C PHE A 2 3.46 6.83 -17.69
N ILE A 3 3.02 5.70 -17.13
CA ILE A 3 2.16 4.73 -17.82
C ILE A 3 0.87 5.36 -18.37
N SER A 4 0.19 6.20 -17.60
CA SER A 4 -1.04 6.87 -18.04
C SER A 4 -0.80 7.87 -19.17
N THR A 5 0.30 8.64 -19.10
CA THR A 5 0.71 9.55 -20.17
C THR A 5 1.06 8.79 -21.44
N SER A 6 1.88 7.74 -21.33
CA SER A 6 2.28 6.88 -22.45
C SER A 6 1.07 6.21 -23.10
N ARG A 7 0.15 5.65 -22.32
CA ARG A 7 -1.12 5.12 -22.80
C ARG A 7 -1.87 6.15 -23.64
N GLY A 8 -2.03 7.36 -23.12
CA GLY A 8 -2.75 8.42 -23.82
C GLY A 8 -2.11 8.78 -25.17
N VAL A 9 -0.78 8.75 -25.28
CA VAL A 9 -0.08 8.95 -26.55
C VAL A 9 -0.31 7.78 -27.51
N LEU A 10 -0.20 6.55 -27.03
CA LEU A 10 -0.36 5.33 -27.85
C LEU A 10 -1.78 5.13 -28.38
N GLU A 11 -2.79 5.40 -27.54
CA GLU A 11 -4.20 5.21 -27.92
C GLU A 11 -4.73 6.34 -28.81
N ARG A 12 -4.27 7.58 -28.61
CA ARG A 12 -4.65 8.71 -29.49
C ARG A 12 -3.84 8.77 -30.77
N GLY A 13 -2.66 8.15 -30.79
CA GLY A 13 -1.66 8.31 -31.84
C GLY A 13 -1.02 9.69 -31.84
N ILE A 14 0.00 9.87 -32.69
CA ILE A 14 0.72 11.13 -32.84
C ILE A 14 0.09 11.92 -33.99
N PRO A 15 -0.51 13.10 -33.76
CA PRO A 15 -1.16 13.85 -34.83
C PRO A 15 -0.14 14.33 -35.87
N VAL A 16 -0.38 14.05 -37.16
CA VAL A 16 0.38 14.62 -38.28
C VAL A 16 -0.39 15.74 -38.96
N LEU A 17 0.34 16.65 -39.61
CA LEU A 17 -0.13 17.92 -40.19
C LEU A 17 -1.30 17.81 -41.19
N GLN A 18 -1.68 16.60 -41.63
CA GLN A 18 -2.79 16.34 -42.56
C GLN A 18 -4.03 15.72 -41.90
N GLY A 19 -4.10 15.66 -40.57
CA GLY A 19 -5.31 15.27 -39.82
C GLY A 19 -5.39 13.78 -39.45
N ASP A 20 -4.57 12.94 -40.07
CA ASP A 20 -4.42 11.54 -39.67
C ASP A 20 -3.52 11.42 -38.43
N ALA A 21 -3.81 10.45 -37.56
CA ALA A 21 -2.93 10.09 -36.45
C ALA A 21 -1.91 9.05 -36.93
N LEU A 22 -0.62 9.33 -36.76
CA LEU A 22 0.44 8.36 -36.97
C LEU A 22 0.41 7.36 -35.81
N TRP A 23 0.25 6.08 -36.14
CA TRP A 23 0.37 4.95 -35.22
C TRP A 23 -0.53 5.05 -33.98
N SER A 24 -1.73 4.46 -34.07
CA SER A 24 -2.63 4.23 -32.94
C SER A 24 -2.72 2.74 -32.65
N CYS A 25 -2.68 2.38 -31.38
CA CYS A 25 -2.88 1.00 -30.95
C CYS A 25 -3.66 0.94 -29.63
N THR A 26 -4.35 -0.18 -29.41
CA THR A 26 -4.97 -0.47 -28.12
C THR A 26 -3.89 -0.89 -27.14
N THR A 27 -3.95 -0.35 -25.92
CA THR A 27 -3.06 -0.76 -24.84
C THR A 27 -3.79 -1.67 -23.85
N PHE A 28 -3.07 -2.62 -23.26
CA PHE A 28 -3.60 -3.55 -22.26
C PHE A 28 -2.86 -3.36 -20.94
N GLU A 29 -3.54 -3.66 -19.83
CA GLU A 29 -3.00 -3.59 -18.45
C GLU A 29 -2.46 -2.22 -17.99
N THR A 30 -2.56 -1.18 -18.83
CA THR A 30 -2.08 0.18 -18.56
C THR A 30 -2.89 0.94 -17.51
N ASN A 31 -3.99 0.35 -17.03
CA ASN A 31 -4.83 0.87 -15.94
C ASN A 31 -4.70 0.08 -14.63
N ILE A 32 -3.87 -0.95 -14.56
CA ILE A 32 -3.66 -1.70 -13.32
C ILE A 32 -2.71 -0.88 -12.42
N PRO A 33 -3.05 -0.61 -11.15
CA PRO A 33 -2.13 0.04 -10.23
C PRO A 33 -0.82 -0.74 -10.12
N TYR A 34 0.31 -0.03 -10.12
CA TYR A 34 1.63 -0.67 -10.08
C TYR A 34 1.81 -1.68 -8.93
N PRO A 35 1.38 -1.40 -7.67
CA PRO A 35 1.45 -2.40 -6.61
C PRO A 35 0.62 -3.66 -6.89
N LEU A 36 -0.55 -3.52 -7.52
CA LEU A 36 -1.40 -4.65 -7.86
C LEU A 36 -0.79 -5.50 -8.98
N ARG A 37 -0.19 -4.87 -10.01
CA ARG A 37 0.55 -5.61 -11.05
C ARG A 37 1.70 -6.40 -10.44
N PHE A 38 2.47 -5.77 -9.52
CA PHE A 38 3.54 -6.44 -8.79
C PHE A 38 3.02 -7.66 -7.99
N MET A 39 1.91 -7.52 -7.29
CA MET A 39 1.29 -8.63 -6.55
C MET A 39 0.87 -9.78 -7.48
N ILE A 40 0.23 -9.46 -8.61
CA ILE A 40 -0.19 -10.44 -9.62
C ILE A 40 1.02 -11.16 -10.24
N ASP A 41 2.10 -10.42 -10.54
CA ASP A 41 3.33 -10.98 -11.13
C ASP A 41 4.06 -11.97 -10.22
N ASN A 42 3.85 -11.89 -8.90
CA ASN A 42 4.58 -12.66 -7.90
C ASN A 42 3.67 -13.57 -7.06
N ASP A 43 2.43 -13.81 -7.50
CA ASP A 43 1.45 -14.66 -6.81
C ASP A 43 1.18 -14.23 -5.35
N ILE A 44 1.20 -12.91 -5.08
CA ILE A 44 0.96 -12.35 -3.74
C ILE A 44 -0.51 -11.95 -3.61
N GLY A 45 -1.25 -12.67 -2.78
CA GLY A 45 -2.62 -12.33 -2.40
C GLY A 45 -2.72 -11.28 -1.31
N GLY A 46 -3.88 -10.63 -1.17
CA GLY A 46 -4.16 -9.77 -0.03
C GLY A 46 -4.19 -10.57 1.28
N GLY A 47 -3.39 -10.17 2.28
CA GLY A 47 -3.30 -10.89 3.56
C GLY A 47 -2.58 -12.25 3.48
N SER A 48 -1.89 -12.52 2.37
CA SER A 48 -1.12 -13.76 2.17
C SER A 48 0.25 -13.71 2.85
N TRP A 49 0.89 -14.87 2.94
CA TRP A 49 2.28 -14.98 3.43
C TRP A 49 3.27 -14.71 2.30
N VAL A 50 4.40 -14.11 2.66
CA VAL A 50 5.54 -13.89 1.77
C VAL A 50 6.81 -14.40 2.42
N GLU A 51 7.71 -14.96 1.62
CA GLU A 51 8.99 -15.48 2.07
C GLU A 51 10.14 -14.77 1.36
N LEU A 52 11.18 -14.46 2.13
CA LEU A 52 12.44 -13.93 1.66
C LEU A 52 13.53 -14.98 1.93
N PRO A 53 14.02 -15.69 0.90
CA PRO A 53 15.08 -16.68 1.06
C PRO A 53 16.36 -16.07 1.66
N ALA A 54 17.15 -16.89 2.34
CA ALA A 54 18.43 -16.43 2.89
C ALA A 54 19.35 -15.89 1.78
N GLY A 55 19.89 -14.69 1.99
CA GLY A 55 20.73 -13.99 1.01
C GLY A 55 19.97 -13.22 -0.07
N ALA A 56 18.62 -13.31 -0.11
CA ALA A 56 17.79 -12.51 -1.02
C ALA A 56 17.54 -11.07 -0.52
N TYR A 57 17.93 -10.79 0.73
CA TYR A 57 17.69 -9.51 1.39
C TYR A 57 18.92 -9.05 2.17
N THR A 58 19.00 -7.73 2.37
CA THR A 58 20.02 -7.08 3.19
C THR A 58 19.35 -6.27 4.29
N PRO A 59 19.67 -6.50 5.59
CA PRO A 59 19.18 -5.66 6.67
C PRO A 59 19.66 -4.22 6.53
N ARG A 60 18.79 -3.25 6.83
CA ARG A 60 19.18 -1.84 6.87
C ARG A 60 20.01 -1.52 8.12
N THR A 61 20.97 -0.61 7.99
CA THR A 61 21.70 -0.08 9.13
C THR A 61 20.83 0.89 9.94
N ASP A 62 21.13 1.09 11.22
CA ASP A 62 20.34 1.96 12.09
C ASP A 62 20.21 3.41 11.57
N SER A 63 21.22 3.90 10.85
CA SER A 63 21.19 5.23 10.22
C SER A 63 20.30 5.31 8.98
N GLU A 64 19.99 4.18 8.34
CA GLU A 64 19.20 4.10 7.10
C GLU A 64 17.74 3.69 7.35
N ARG A 65 17.43 3.26 8.58
CA ARG A 65 16.08 2.89 8.99
C ARG A 65 15.18 4.11 8.96
N VAL A 66 14.00 3.94 8.37
CA VAL A 66 12.96 4.98 8.33
C VAL A 66 11.68 4.54 9.02
N SER A 67 11.54 3.24 9.34
CA SER A 67 10.37 2.69 10.01
C SER A 67 10.61 2.44 11.50
N THR A 68 9.53 2.22 12.24
CA THR A 68 9.56 1.75 13.63
C THR A 68 9.41 0.23 13.73
N CYS A 69 9.40 -0.49 12.61
CA CYS A 69 9.30 -1.95 12.58
C CYS A 69 10.55 -2.58 13.19
N GLN A 70 10.42 -3.79 13.75
CA GLN A 70 11.56 -4.52 14.32
C GLN A 70 12.54 -5.01 13.23
N ILE A 71 12.01 -5.42 12.07
CA ILE A 71 12.77 -5.92 10.92
C ILE A 71 12.57 -4.94 9.76
N GLU A 72 13.68 -4.41 9.23
CA GLU A 72 13.70 -3.54 8.05
C GLU A 72 14.82 -4.01 7.12
N VAL A 73 14.44 -4.46 5.92
CA VAL A 73 15.34 -5.11 4.96
C VAL A 73 15.09 -4.58 3.55
N ASP A 74 16.13 -4.57 2.73
CA ASP A 74 16.04 -4.28 1.30
C ASP A 74 16.13 -5.58 0.50
N VAL A 75 15.23 -5.74 -0.47
CA VAL A 75 15.23 -6.84 -1.44
C VAL A 75 15.62 -6.24 -2.80
N PRO A 76 16.85 -6.46 -3.30
CA PRO A 76 17.33 -5.80 -4.52
C PRO A 76 16.61 -6.27 -5.79
N ASP A 77 16.19 -7.54 -5.80
CA ASP A 77 15.52 -8.17 -6.94
C ASP A 77 14.17 -8.72 -6.52
N TYR A 78 13.11 -8.09 -7.02
CA TYR A 78 11.74 -8.42 -6.66
C TYR A 78 11.37 -9.88 -6.98
N ARG A 79 12.05 -10.51 -7.96
CA ARG A 79 11.82 -11.90 -8.39
C ARG A 79 12.27 -12.94 -7.36
N GLN A 80 13.00 -12.51 -6.33
CA GLN A 80 13.42 -13.37 -5.23
C GLN A 80 12.37 -13.44 -4.10
N ILE A 81 11.31 -12.64 -4.17
CA ILE A 81 10.18 -12.69 -3.25
C ILE A 81 9.31 -13.88 -3.65
N ILE A 82 9.00 -14.74 -2.68
CA ILE A 82 8.13 -15.89 -2.89
C ILE A 82 6.78 -15.56 -2.25
N GLY A 83 5.73 -15.46 -3.07
CA GLY A 83 4.34 -15.35 -2.62
C GLY A 83 3.75 -16.73 -2.32
N HIS A 84 3.04 -16.86 -1.20
CA HIS A 84 2.35 -18.08 -0.82
C HIS A 84 0.85 -17.85 -0.83
N MET A 85 0.13 -18.54 -1.71
CA MET A 85 -1.34 -18.52 -1.71
C MET A 85 -1.88 -19.05 -0.38
N ALA A 86 -3.02 -18.52 0.07
CA ALA A 86 -3.63 -18.85 1.35
C ALA A 86 -4.30 -20.24 1.34
N GLU A 87 -3.49 -21.29 1.19
CA GLU A 87 -3.88 -22.69 1.10
C GLU A 87 -2.99 -23.55 2.01
N GLY A 88 -3.54 -24.64 2.53
CA GLY A 88 -2.80 -25.58 3.38
C GLY A 88 -2.14 -24.90 4.58
N ASP A 89 -0.82 -25.04 4.67
CA ASP A 89 -0.01 -24.50 5.78
C ASP A 89 0.00 -22.95 5.81
N TRP A 90 -0.35 -22.29 4.71
CA TRP A 90 -0.36 -20.84 4.56
C TRP A 90 -1.73 -20.20 4.84
N MET A 91 -2.69 -20.96 5.40
CA MET A 91 -3.99 -20.43 5.81
C MET A 91 -3.96 -19.72 7.18
N ALA A 92 -2.91 -19.91 7.97
CA ALA A 92 -2.81 -19.33 9.31
C ALA A 92 -2.74 -17.79 9.23
N LEU A 93 -3.34 -17.11 10.20
CA LEU A 93 -3.19 -15.67 10.37
C LEU A 93 -2.02 -15.38 11.31
N ALA A 94 -1.25 -14.34 11.00
CA ALA A 94 -0.27 -13.81 11.93
C ALA A 94 -0.96 -13.27 13.20
N PRO A 95 -0.29 -13.24 14.36
CA PRO A 95 -0.82 -12.66 15.59
C PRO A 95 -0.84 -11.12 15.48
N LEU A 96 -1.90 -10.60 14.86
CA LEU A 96 -2.08 -9.16 14.63
C LEU A 96 -2.40 -8.44 15.95
N ARG A 97 -1.93 -7.20 16.07
CA ARG A 97 -2.31 -6.31 17.17
C ARG A 97 -3.48 -5.43 16.75
N SER A 98 -4.59 -5.53 17.48
CA SER A 98 -5.77 -4.69 17.27
C SER A 98 -5.81 -3.58 18.33
N LEU A 99 -5.94 -2.33 17.89
CA LEU A 99 -6.10 -1.16 18.75
C LEU A 99 -7.47 -0.54 18.50
N SER A 100 -8.28 -0.44 19.55
CA SER A 100 -9.53 0.32 19.56
C SER A 100 -9.39 1.51 20.50
N PHE A 101 -9.88 2.67 20.11
CA PHE A 101 -9.84 3.86 20.96
C PHE A 101 -11.08 4.73 20.76
N ASP A 102 -11.38 5.52 21.78
CA ASP A 102 -12.49 6.46 21.82
C ASP A 102 -12.04 7.78 22.46
N ILE A 103 -12.65 8.90 22.08
CA ILE A 103 -12.27 10.22 22.57
C ILE A 103 -13.49 10.99 23.06
N GLU A 104 -13.29 11.80 24.09
CA GLU A 104 -14.32 12.67 24.62
C GLU A 104 -13.87 14.13 24.55
N CYS A 105 -14.78 15.00 24.10
CA CYS A 105 -14.56 16.44 23.97
C CYS A 105 -15.54 17.20 24.87
N VAL A 106 -15.15 18.39 25.30
CA VAL A 106 -16.06 19.31 26.00
C VAL A 106 -16.39 20.50 25.11
N SER A 107 -17.66 20.74 24.83
CA SER A 107 -18.11 21.93 24.10
C SER A 107 -18.23 23.13 25.04
N GLU A 108 -17.90 24.32 24.52
CA GLU A 108 -18.05 25.57 25.25
C GLU A 108 -19.53 25.74 25.68
N HIS A 109 -19.76 25.80 26.99
CA HIS A 109 -21.10 25.88 27.61
C HIS A 109 -22.06 24.71 27.31
N GLY A 110 -21.56 23.55 26.87
CA GLY A 110 -22.38 22.35 26.67
C GLY A 110 -23.44 22.48 25.56
N LYS A 111 -23.31 23.46 24.66
CA LYS A 111 -24.25 23.70 23.56
C LYS A 111 -23.55 23.56 22.21
N GLY A 112 -24.21 22.89 21.28
CA GLY A 112 -23.73 22.70 19.91
C GLY A 112 -22.84 21.46 19.73
N PHE A 113 -22.61 21.10 18.47
CA PHE A 113 -21.70 20.02 18.09
C PHE A 113 -20.24 20.49 18.31
N PRO A 114 -19.36 19.65 18.89
CA PRO A 114 -17.97 20.03 19.13
C PRO A 114 -17.24 20.31 17.82
N THR A 115 -16.51 21.43 17.75
CA THR A 115 -15.59 21.71 16.64
C THR A 115 -14.14 21.71 17.15
N PRO A 116 -13.16 21.26 16.33
CA PRO A 116 -11.77 21.13 16.77
C PRO A 116 -11.13 22.42 17.31
N ASP A 117 -11.59 23.59 16.85
CA ASP A 117 -11.02 24.88 17.24
C ASP A 117 -11.45 25.34 18.64
N VAL A 118 -12.61 24.89 19.14
CA VAL A 118 -13.22 25.41 20.39
C VAL A 118 -13.58 24.33 21.40
N ALA A 119 -13.59 23.05 21.00
CA ALA A 119 -13.91 21.92 21.87
C ALA A 119 -12.66 21.03 22.09
N PRO A 120 -11.90 21.22 23.19
CA PRO A 120 -10.73 20.41 23.44
C PRO A 120 -11.11 18.96 23.73
N VAL A 121 -10.25 18.03 23.28
CA VAL A 121 -10.27 16.64 23.72
C VAL A 121 -9.84 16.58 25.17
N ILE A 122 -10.66 15.97 26.03
CA ILE A 122 -10.43 15.86 27.47
C ILE A 122 -10.09 14.45 27.91
N GLN A 123 -10.49 13.43 27.14
CA GLN A 123 -10.16 12.03 27.43
C GLN A 123 -9.89 11.27 26.14
N ILE A 124 -8.98 10.31 26.24
CA ILE A 124 -8.69 9.31 25.21
C ILE A 124 -8.67 7.96 25.93
N ALA A 125 -9.61 7.08 25.60
CA ALA A 125 -9.63 5.71 26.07
C ALA A 125 -9.09 4.80 24.98
N ALA A 126 -8.22 3.85 25.32
CA ALA A 126 -7.64 2.92 24.35
C ALA A 126 -7.56 1.50 24.93
N VAL A 127 -7.83 0.51 24.09
CA VAL A 127 -7.72 -0.91 24.39
C VAL A 127 -6.94 -1.58 23.27
N MET A 128 -5.92 -2.35 23.64
CA MET A 128 -5.11 -3.12 22.71
C MET A 128 -5.29 -4.61 22.98
N GLN A 129 -5.45 -5.40 21.93
CA GLN A 129 -5.51 -6.85 21.96
C GLN A 129 -4.44 -7.43 21.03
N GLU A 130 -3.71 -8.42 21.50
CA GLU A 130 -2.79 -9.23 20.70
C GLU A 130 -3.45 -10.58 20.40
N GLY A 131 -3.37 -11.03 19.14
CA GLY A 131 -3.90 -12.31 18.67
C GLY A 131 -3.01 -13.51 18.96
#